data_AF-A0A538T365-F1
#
_entry.id   AF-A0A538T365-F1
#
_cell.length_a   1.000
_cell.length_b   1.000
_cell.length_c   1.000
_cell.angle_alpha   90.00
_cell.angle_beta   90.00
_cell.angle_gamma   90.00
#
_symmetry.space_group_name_H-M   'P 1'
#
loop_
_entity.id
_entity.type
_entity.pdbx_description
1 polymer ?
#
loop_
_entity_poly.entity_id
_entity_poly.type
_entity_poly.pdbx_seq_one_letter_code
_entity_poly.pdbx_strand_id
1 'polypeptide(L)'
;MPFSLAPAEVEPPEAEPVPLHEAYRACEEIARAHYENFPVASRFLPTDRRIALAAIYAFARQADDIADAQAPSEDRLRALDAIEAALLRAVDGAPQGAIFTALADAVERHRLPVEPFLDLLHAFRMDARDATFPTWDDLLAYCRGSANPVGRLVLALHNVEDPEAVRASDAVCTALQLTNFWQDLGQDLARGRLFFPLEDLNHFAVDPKELTRPSSRAALSRLLTHECRATRDLFARGAPVVRATPLLLSIHLRATIAGGLAILRATERLGWRVLERRPKLSGPARAGIAIRALIGLDG
;
A
#
# COMPACT_ATOMS: atom_id res chain seq x y z
N MET A 1 20.46 -4.21 -5.09
CA MET A 1 21.08 -5.06 -4.05
C MET A 1 20.02 -6.06 -3.60
N PRO A 2 20.31 -7.36 -3.47
CA PRO A 2 19.37 -8.26 -2.83
C PRO A 2 19.14 -7.78 -1.39
N PHE A 3 17.88 -7.63 -0.99
CA PHE A 3 17.52 -7.38 0.41
C PHE A 3 17.95 -8.61 1.20
N SER A 4 18.93 -8.43 2.10
CA SER A 4 19.36 -9.50 2.98
C SER A 4 18.31 -9.67 4.05
N LEU A 5 17.73 -10.86 4.17
CA LEU A 5 16.98 -11.29 5.35
C LEU A 5 17.90 -11.58 6.54
N ALA A 6 19.11 -11.00 6.55
CA ALA A 6 19.80 -10.79 7.81
C ALA A 6 18.73 -10.27 8.78
N PRO A 7 18.48 -10.98 9.90
CA PRO A 7 17.44 -10.61 10.84
C PRO A 7 17.62 -9.12 11.04
N ALA A 8 16.59 -8.29 10.75
CA ALA A 8 16.68 -6.83 10.82
C ALA A 8 17.64 -6.52 11.95
N GLU A 9 18.90 -6.17 11.62
CA GLU A 9 20.00 -6.40 12.56
C GLU A 9 19.50 -5.78 13.83
N VAL A 10 19.25 -6.63 14.84
CA VAL A 10 18.92 -6.14 16.16
C VAL A 10 20.21 -5.46 16.49
N GLU A 11 20.25 -4.16 16.20
CA GLU A 11 21.37 -3.31 16.49
C GLU A 11 21.74 -3.70 17.91
N PRO A 12 23.02 -4.03 18.16
CA PRO A 12 23.43 -4.55 19.45
C PRO A 12 22.80 -3.67 20.53
N PRO A 13 22.37 -4.22 21.67
CA PRO A 13 21.58 -3.50 22.69
C PRO A 13 22.25 -2.22 23.24
N GLU A 14 23.46 -1.90 22.78
CA GLU A 14 24.31 -0.76 23.07
C GLU A 14 24.48 0.24 21.91
N ALA A 15 23.77 0.09 20.78
CA ALA A 15 23.81 1.07 19.70
C ALA A 15 23.27 2.43 20.20
N GLU A 16 24.00 3.51 19.92
CA GLU A 16 23.60 4.84 20.35
C GLU A 16 22.19 5.19 19.81
N PRO A 17 21.34 5.85 20.62
CA PRO A 17 20.01 6.23 20.18
C PRO A 17 20.08 7.10 18.92
N VAL A 18 19.44 6.66 17.84
CA VAL A 18 19.38 7.42 16.59
C VAL A 18 18.71 8.78 16.86
N PRO A 19 19.35 9.93 16.57
CA PRO A 19 18.73 11.24 16.75
C PRO A 19 17.43 11.36 15.95
N LEU A 20 16.36 11.86 16.57
CA LEU A 20 15.01 11.87 15.97
C LEU A 20 14.95 12.52 14.58
N HIS A 21 15.73 13.58 14.35
CA HIS A 21 15.77 14.26 13.05
C HIS A 21 16.43 13.41 11.96
N GLU A 22 17.40 12.55 12.30
CA GLU A 22 18.01 11.59 11.38
C GLU A 22 17.07 10.42 11.11
N ALA A 23 16.37 9.95 12.16
CA ALA A 23 15.34 8.92 12.05
C ALA A 23 14.24 9.30 11.04
N TYR A 24 13.68 10.50 11.14
CA TYR A 24 12.71 10.99 10.16
C TYR A 24 13.30 11.19 8.76
N ARG A 25 14.55 11.65 8.65
CA ARG A 25 15.22 11.81 7.35
C ARG A 25 15.36 10.46 6.63
N ALA A 26 15.76 9.41 7.35
CA ALA A 26 15.86 8.06 6.80
C ALA A 26 14.48 7.57 6.29
N CYS A 27 13.41 7.82 7.06
CA CYS A 27 12.05 7.49 6.63
C CYS A 27 11.63 8.27 5.37
N GLU A 28 11.93 9.56 5.29
CA GLU A 28 11.66 10.38 4.10
C GLU A 28 12.48 9.95 2.88
N GLU A 29 13.69 9.41 3.06
CA GLU A 29 14.51 8.84 1.99
C GLU A 29 13.89 7.55 1.45
N ILE A 30 13.47 6.64 2.34
CA ILE A 30 12.73 5.42 1.97
C ILE A 30 11.45 5.82 1.20
N ALA A 31 10.65 6.74 1.73
CA ALA A 31 9.41 7.18 1.10
C ALA A 31 9.60 7.84 -0.28
N ARG A 32 10.75 8.45 -0.55
CA ARG A 32 11.08 9.08 -1.84
C ARG A 32 11.71 8.12 -2.85
N ALA A 33 12.44 7.11 -2.38
CA ALA A 33 13.11 6.15 -3.24
C ALA A 33 12.11 5.23 -3.98
N HIS A 34 10.95 4.96 -3.38
CA HIS A 34 9.94 4.08 -3.93
C HIS A 34 8.92 4.82 -4.80
N TYR A 35 8.68 4.28 -6.00
CA TYR A 35 7.65 4.78 -6.88
C TYR A 35 6.28 4.30 -6.41
N GLU A 36 5.47 5.22 -5.90
CA GLU A 36 4.07 4.97 -5.59
C GLU A 36 3.13 5.64 -6.59
N ASN A 37 1.94 5.07 -6.72
CA ASN A 37 0.86 5.66 -7.52
C ASN A 37 0.29 6.95 -6.91
N PHE A 38 0.69 7.28 -5.68
CA PHE A 38 0.21 8.42 -4.91
C PHE A 38 1.34 9.08 -4.10
N PRO A 39 1.22 10.36 -3.75
CA PRO A 39 2.31 11.12 -3.14
C PRO A 39 2.43 10.86 -1.63
N VAL A 40 3.23 9.87 -1.22
CA VAL A 40 3.49 9.51 0.19
C VAL A 40 4.12 10.67 0.99
N ALA A 41 4.91 11.54 0.35
CA ALA A 41 5.51 12.73 0.96
C ALA A 41 4.94 14.03 0.35
N SER A 42 3.62 14.08 0.19
CA SER A 42 2.95 15.23 -0.42
C SER A 42 3.30 16.53 0.29
N ARG A 43 3.81 17.51 -0.46
CA ARG A 43 4.04 18.89 0.04
C ARG A 43 2.75 19.61 0.43
N PHE A 44 1.58 19.05 0.14
CA PHE A 44 0.30 19.59 0.59
C PHE A 44 0.07 19.39 2.09
N LEU A 45 0.71 18.40 2.71
CA LEU A 45 0.54 18.14 4.14
C LEU A 45 1.46 19.04 4.98
N PRO A 46 1.01 19.47 6.18
CA PRO A 46 1.88 20.10 7.18
C PRO A 46 3.13 19.27 7.45
N THR A 47 4.25 19.92 7.79
CA THR A 47 5.56 19.24 7.92
C THR A 47 5.53 18.12 8.95
N ASP A 48 4.91 18.33 10.12
CA ASP A 48 4.77 17.33 11.18
C ASP A 48 3.97 16.10 10.71
N ARG A 49 2.87 16.32 9.97
CA ARG A 49 2.07 15.25 9.37
C ARG A 49 2.83 14.50 8.27
N ARG A 50 3.58 15.24 7.45
CA ARG A 50 4.35 14.66 6.34
C ARG A 50 5.45 13.72 6.83
N ILE A 51 6.21 14.11 7.85
CA ILE A 51 7.29 13.27 8.38
C ILE A 51 6.73 12.04 9.12
N ALA A 52 5.62 12.19 9.84
CA ALA A 52 4.92 11.06 10.46
C ALA A 52 4.38 10.07 9.42
N LEU A 53 3.81 10.58 8.32
CA LEU A 53 3.38 9.74 7.19
C LEU A 53 4.55 8.99 6.54
N ALA A 54 5.72 9.63 6.43
CA ALA A 54 6.93 8.98 5.93
C ALA A 54 7.38 7.84 6.86
N ALA A 55 7.29 8.01 8.19
CA ALA A 55 7.60 6.95 9.15
C ALA A 55 6.63 5.76 9.05
N ILE A 56 5.31 6.03 8.95
CA ILE A 56 4.29 5.00 8.72
C ILE A 56 4.59 4.21 7.44
N TYR A 57 4.90 4.92 6.35
CA TYR A 57 5.25 4.29 5.07
C TYR A 57 6.52 3.46 5.17
N ALA A 58 7.58 3.98 5.80
CA ALA A 58 8.84 3.27 5.95
C ALA A 58 8.68 1.96 6.73
N PHE A 59 7.87 1.96 7.80
CA PHE A 59 7.50 0.75 8.53
C PHE A 59 6.76 -0.25 7.63
N ALA A 60 5.68 0.18 6.97
CA ALA A 60 4.89 -0.70 6.10
C ALA A 60 5.75 -1.28 4.97
N ARG A 61 6.64 -0.46 4.38
CA ARG A 61 7.57 -0.88 3.33
C ARG A 61 8.58 -1.91 3.82
N GLN A 62 9.16 -1.69 5.00
CA GLN A 62 10.12 -2.64 5.58
C GLN A 62 9.47 -4.01 5.80
N ALA A 63 8.24 -4.05 6.30
CA ALA A 63 7.51 -5.30 6.51
C ALA A 63 7.09 -5.98 5.18
N ASP A 64 6.65 -5.20 4.19
CA ASP A 64 6.37 -5.67 2.82
C ASP A 64 7.62 -6.28 2.15
N ASP A 65 8.77 -5.60 2.25
CA ASP A 65 10.04 -6.08 1.72
C ASP A 65 10.46 -7.43 2.35
N ILE A 66 10.18 -7.65 3.63
CA ILE A 66 10.43 -8.93 4.31
C ILE A 66 9.48 -10.00 3.78
N ALA A 67 8.19 -9.70 3.62
CA ALA A 67 7.21 -10.65 3.07
C ALA A 67 7.55 -11.05 1.62
N ASP A 68 8.14 -10.14 0.86
CA ASP A 68 8.49 -10.31 -0.56
C ASP A 68 9.91 -10.85 -0.81
N ALA A 69 10.70 -11.01 0.24
CA ALA A 69 12.08 -11.46 0.13
C ALA A 69 12.17 -12.89 -0.43
N GLN A 70 13.20 -13.16 -1.23
CA GLN A 70 13.46 -14.49 -1.79
C GLN A 70 14.10 -15.40 -0.74
N ALA A 71 13.30 -15.96 0.16
CA ALA A 71 13.73 -16.91 1.18
C ALA A 71 12.60 -17.80 1.68
N PRO A 72 12.93 -18.86 2.46
CA PRO A 72 11.93 -19.73 3.06
C PRO A 72 10.88 -18.94 3.84
N SER A 73 9.62 -19.38 3.73
CA SER A 73 8.50 -18.75 4.45
C SER A 73 8.74 -18.68 5.97
N GLU A 74 9.39 -19.68 6.55
CA GLU A 74 9.71 -19.68 7.99
C GLU A 74 10.63 -18.51 8.38
N ASP A 75 11.65 -18.22 7.56
CA ASP A 75 12.59 -17.12 7.84
C ASP A 75 11.91 -15.76 7.71
N ARG A 76 11.04 -15.61 6.70
CA ARG A 76 10.22 -14.40 6.53
C ARG A 76 9.26 -14.19 7.70
N LEU A 77 8.59 -15.24 8.15
CA LEU A 77 7.69 -15.19 9.31
C LEU A 77 8.45 -14.79 10.59
N ARG A 78 9.62 -15.39 10.82
CA ARG A 78 10.47 -15.05 11.97
C ARG A 78 10.95 -13.60 11.93
N ALA A 79 11.25 -13.08 10.74
CA ALA A 79 11.61 -11.67 10.55
C ALA A 79 10.41 -10.73 10.81
N LEU A 80 9.20 -11.09 10.38
CA LEU A 80 7.98 -10.34 10.68
C LEU A 80 7.66 -10.34 12.19
N ASP A 81 7.88 -11.46 12.89
CA ASP A 81 7.75 -11.54 14.35
C ASP A 81 8.77 -10.62 15.05
N ALA A 82 10.00 -10.52 14.52
CA ALA A 82 10.99 -9.58 15.03
C ALA A 82 10.59 -8.11 14.82
N ILE A 83 9.98 -7.77 13.66
CA ILE A 83 9.42 -6.44 13.41
C ILE A 83 8.28 -6.11 14.37
N GLU A 84 7.37 -7.06 14.63
CA GLU A 84 6.29 -6.88 15.60
C GLU A 84 6.85 -6.60 17.00
N ALA A 85 7.81 -7.42 17.45
CA ALA A 85 8.46 -7.22 18.73
C ALA A 85 9.18 -5.87 18.80
N ALA A 86 9.81 -5.42 17.72
CA ALA A 86 10.47 -4.11 17.66
C ALA A 86 9.47 -2.95 17.71
N LEU A 87 8.34 -3.06 17.01
CA LEU A 87 7.23 -2.10 17.10
C LEU A 87 6.74 -1.97 18.53
N LEU A 88 6.43 -3.09 19.19
CA LEU A 88 5.92 -3.10 20.57
C LEU A 88 6.93 -2.52 21.56
N ARG A 89 8.22 -2.85 21.44
CA ARG A 89 9.28 -2.23 22.26
C ARG A 89 9.38 -0.72 22.02
N ALA A 90 9.26 -0.28 20.76
CA ALA A 90 9.37 1.12 20.41
C ALA A 90 8.26 1.96 21.01
N VAL A 91 7.00 1.49 20.94
CA VAL A 91 5.86 2.19 21.54
C VAL A 91 5.82 2.12 23.07
N ASP A 92 6.57 1.19 23.68
CA ASP A 92 6.81 1.12 25.13
C ASP A 92 8.01 1.98 25.60
N GLY A 93 8.56 2.82 24.70
CA GLY A 93 9.61 3.80 25.04
C GLY A 93 11.04 3.30 24.87
N ALA A 94 11.25 2.14 24.23
CA ALA A 94 12.57 1.60 23.92
C ALA A 94 12.78 1.37 22.40
N PRO A 95 12.68 2.42 21.55
CA PRO A 95 12.89 2.27 20.12
C PRO A 95 14.36 1.96 19.78
N GLN A 96 14.56 1.15 18.75
CA GLN A 96 15.88 0.80 18.20
C GLN A 96 15.85 0.94 16.69
N GLY A 97 16.89 1.53 16.09
CA GLY A 97 16.94 1.84 14.67
C GLY A 97 16.06 3.01 14.22
N ALA A 98 16.40 3.58 13.06
CA ALA A 98 15.80 4.81 12.56
C ALA A 98 14.27 4.75 12.36
N ILE A 99 13.75 3.67 11.78
CA ILE A 99 12.32 3.54 11.47
C ILE A 99 11.49 3.53 12.77
N PHE A 100 11.88 2.71 13.74
CA PHE A 100 11.14 2.57 15.00
C PHE A 100 11.27 3.80 15.90
N THR A 101 12.41 4.49 15.88
CA THR A 101 12.56 5.78 16.58
C THR A 101 11.61 6.85 16.04
N ALA A 102 11.53 6.99 14.71
CA ALA A 102 10.58 7.92 14.09
C ALA A 102 9.12 7.50 14.34
N LEU A 103 8.84 6.20 14.30
CA LEU A 103 7.50 5.68 14.50
C LEU A 103 7.01 5.85 15.94
N ALA A 104 7.85 5.59 16.94
CA ALA A 104 7.52 5.80 18.34
C ALA A 104 7.13 7.26 18.63
N ASP A 105 7.93 8.22 18.15
CA ASP A 105 7.61 9.65 18.26
C ASP A 105 6.32 10.01 17.54
N ALA A 106 6.08 9.47 16.33
CA ALA A 106 4.84 9.71 15.59
C ALA A 106 3.61 9.15 16.32
N VAL A 107 3.70 7.94 16.88
CA VAL A 107 2.64 7.30 17.66
C VAL A 107 2.31 8.13 18.89
N GLU A 108 3.31 8.54 19.67
CA GLU A 108 3.11 9.36 20.88
C GLU A 108 2.54 10.74 20.53
N ARG A 109 3.21 11.47 19.63
CA ARG A 109 2.87 12.86 19.29
C ARG A 109 1.49 12.99 18.65
N HIS A 110 1.05 11.98 17.91
CA HIS A 110 -0.21 12.01 17.16
C HIS A 110 -1.26 11.05 17.69
N ARG A 111 -0.98 10.37 18.81
CA ARG A 111 -1.88 9.40 19.45
C ARG A 111 -2.39 8.36 18.45
N LEU A 112 -1.48 7.86 17.61
CA LEU A 112 -1.85 6.88 16.58
C LEU A 112 -2.20 5.55 17.26
N PRO A 113 -3.30 4.89 16.87
CA PRO A 113 -3.59 3.54 17.34
C PRO A 113 -2.49 2.58 16.85
N VAL A 114 -2.12 1.63 17.71
CA VAL A 114 -1.07 0.64 17.38
C VAL A 114 -1.64 -0.50 16.54
N GLU A 115 -2.93 -0.80 16.72
CA GLU A 115 -3.64 -1.92 16.10
C GLU A 115 -3.53 -1.94 14.56
N PRO A 116 -3.66 -0.82 13.83
CA PRO A 116 -3.46 -0.82 12.38
C PRO A 116 -2.07 -1.28 11.93
N PHE A 117 -1.01 -1.03 12.71
CA PHE A 117 0.33 -1.52 12.38
C PHE A 117 0.41 -3.05 12.55
N LEU A 118 -0.25 -3.58 13.57
CA LEU A 118 -0.33 -5.03 13.79
C LEU A 118 -1.18 -5.73 12.72
N ASP A 119 -2.27 -5.09 12.27
CA ASP A 119 -3.10 -5.58 11.17
C ASP A 119 -2.29 -5.73 9.87
N LEU A 120 -1.40 -4.77 9.56
CA LEU A 120 -0.49 -4.87 8.41
C LEU A 120 0.44 -6.07 8.54
N LEU A 121 1.06 -6.27 9.70
CA LEU A 121 1.95 -7.40 9.94
C LEU A 121 1.21 -8.75 9.83
N HIS A 122 -0.05 -8.82 10.26
CA HIS A 122 -0.88 -10.01 10.04
C HIS A 122 -1.06 -10.28 8.54
N ALA A 123 -1.43 -9.27 7.76
CA ALA A 123 -1.59 -9.44 6.31
C ALA A 123 -0.29 -9.88 5.62
N PHE A 124 0.85 -9.29 5.97
CA PHE A 124 2.16 -9.69 5.43
C PHE A 124 2.55 -11.13 5.78
N ARG A 125 2.12 -11.66 6.94
CA ARG A 125 2.26 -13.09 7.27
C ARG A 125 1.40 -13.99 6.39
N MET A 126 0.25 -13.52 5.91
CA MET A 126 -0.55 -14.26 4.93
C MET A 126 0.16 -14.32 3.58
N ASP A 127 0.79 -13.22 3.14
CA ASP A 127 1.55 -13.17 1.88
C ASP A 127 2.76 -14.10 1.87
N ALA A 128 3.40 -14.30 3.03
CA ALA A 128 4.48 -15.27 3.19
C ALA A 128 4.04 -16.74 2.97
N ARG A 129 2.73 -17.01 2.85
CA ARG A 129 2.13 -18.34 2.71
C ARG A 129 1.49 -18.63 1.34
N ASP A 130 1.75 -17.80 0.33
CA ASP A 130 1.28 -17.99 -1.05
C ASP A 130 -0.25 -18.17 -1.16
N ALA A 131 -1.00 -17.18 -0.65
CA ALA A 131 -2.46 -17.22 -0.57
C ALA A 131 -3.15 -17.34 -1.94
N THR A 132 -4.30 -18.02 -1.95
CA THR A 132 -5.24 -18.08 -3.08
C THR A 132 -6.59 -17.53 -2.64
N PHE A 133 -7.33 -16.93 -3.57
CA PHE A 133 -8.60 -16.25 -3.28
C PHE A 133 -9.73 -16.97 -4.02
N PRO A 134 -10.55 -17.78 -3.34
CA PRO A 134 -11.67 -18.46 -3.99
C PRO A 134 -12.66 -17.47 -4.63
N THR A 135 -13.00 -16.41 -3.90
CA THR A 135 -13.99 -15.41 -4.30
C THR A 135 -13.44 -13.97 -4.24
N TRP A 136 -14.16 -13.04 -4.87
CA TRP A 136 -13.91 -11.60 -4.74
C TRP A 136 -13.94 -11.14 -3.28
N ASP A 137 -14.87 -11.67 -2.48
CA ASP A 137 -14.99 -11.33 -1.06
C ASP A 137 -13.79 -11.80 -0.24
N ASP A 138 -13.16 -12.93 -0.60
CA ASP A 138 -11.92 -13.40 0.01
C ASP A 138 -10.75 -12.47 -0.33
N LEU A 139 -10.67 -11.99 -1.58
CA LEU A 139 -9.68 -10.99 -1.98
C LEU A 139 -9.89 -9.66 -1.24
N LEU A 140 -11.13 -9.20 -1.13
CA LEU A 140 -11.46 -8.01 -0.32
C LEU A 140 -11.11 -8.22 1.16
N ALA A 141 -11.33 -9.41 1.69
CA ALA A 141 -10.97 -9.75 3.07
C ALA A 141 -9.47 -9.62 3.33
N TYR A 142 -8.65 -10.05 2.37
CA TYR A 142 -7.23 -9.82 2.42
C TYR A 142 -6.87 -8.33 2.36
N CYS A 143 -7.48 -7.56 1.44
CA CYS A 143 -7.25 -6.10 1.34
C CYS A 143 -7.61 -5.33 2.62
N ARG A 144 -8.56 -5.84 3.42
CA ARG A 144 -8.90 -5.26 4.74
C ARG A 144 -7.72 -5.24 5.70
N GLY A 145 -6.83 -6.22 5.63
CA GLY A 145 -5.61 -6.26 6.44
C GLY A 145 -4.41 -5.60 5.77
N SER A 146 -4.25 -5.76 4.45
CA SER A 146 -3.03 -5.32 3.75
C SER A 146 -3.02 -3.84 3.35
N ALA A 147 -4.18 -3.17 3.28
CA ALA A 147 -4.26 -1.81 2.75
C ALA A 147 -5.05 -0.84 3.64
N ASN A 148 -6.21 -1.25 4.15
CA ASN A 148 -7.09 -0.37 4.93
C ASN A 148 -6.43 0.23 6.19
N PRO A 149 -5.56 -0.50 6.93
CA PRO A 149 -4.90 0.07 8.10
C PRO A 149 -4.11 1.35 7.81
N VAL A 150 -3.49 1.46 6.62
CA VAL A 150 -2.76 2.68 6.22
C VAL A 150 -3.70 3.88 6.13
N GLY A 151 -4.88 3.71 5.54
CA GLY A 151 -5.89 4.77 5.45
C GLY A 151 -6.38 5.22 6.83
N ARG A 152 -6.61 4.27 7.74
CA ARG A 152 -7.01 4.54 9.12
C ARG A 152 -5.94 5.32 9.88
N LEU A 153 -4.66 4.98 9.70
CA LEU A 153 -3.54 5.75 10.26
C LEU A 153 -3.46 7.16 9.69
N VAL A 154 -3.68 7.33 8.38
CA VAL A 154 -3.74 8.66 7.76
C VAL A 154 -4.89 9.50 8.31
N LEU A 155 -6.07 8.91 8.53
CA LEU A 155 -7.20 9.60 9.16
C LEU A 155 -6.91 9.96 10.62
N ALA A 156 -6.38 9.02 11.41
CA ALA A 156 -5.99 9.24 12.81
C ALA A 156 -4.95 10.35 12.94
N LEU A 157 -3.95 10.36 12.06
CA LEU A 157 -2.94 11.42 11.98
C LEU A 157 -3.54 12.82 11.75
N HIS A 158 -4.74 12.90 11.16
CA HIS A 158 -5.47 14.14 10.92
C HIS A 158 -6.67 14.33 11.87
N ASN A 159 -6.77 13.53 12.94
CA ASN A 159 -7.86 13.53 13.92
C ASN A 159 -9.26 13.36 13.29
N VAL A 160 -9.37 12.51 12.27
CA VAL A 160 -10.65 12.18 11.63
C VAL A 160 -11.12 10.81 12.13
N GLU A 161 -12.15 10.83 12.99
CA GLU A 161 -12.68 9.63 13.65
C GLU A 161 -14.08 9.23 13.15
N ASP A 162 -14.67 10.00 12.22
CA ASP A 162 -16.00 9.72 11.67
C ASP A 162 -16.05 8.31 11.06
N PRO A 163 -16.93 7.41 11.55
CA PRO A 163 -17.05 6.05 11.03
C PRO A 163 -17.38 5.99 9.53
N GLU A 164 -18.10 6.98 8.98
CA GLU A 164 -18.37 7.05 7.54
C GLU A 164 -17.09 7.43 6.76
N ALA A 165 -16.31 8.39 7.26
CA ALA A 165 -15.00 8.71 6.69
C ALA A 165 -14.06 7.50 6.72
N VAL A 166 -14.06 6.71 7.79
CA VAL A 166 -13.28 5.46 7.90
C VAL A 166 -13.73 4.44 6.85
N ARG A 167 -15.04 4.18 6.72
CA ARG A 167 -15.56 3.27 5.67
C ARG A 167 -15.20 3.73 4.25
N ALA A 168 -15.30 5.03 4.00
CA ALA A 168 -14.94 5.59 2.70
C ALA A 168 -13.42 5.48 2.45
N SER A 169 -12.58 5.75 3.46
CA SER A 169 -11.13 5.56 3.38
C SER A 169 -10.77 4.10 3.12
N ASP A 170 -11.38 3.16 3.83
CA ASP A 170 -11.20 1.72 3.62
C ASP A 170 -11.51 1.34 2.16
N ALA A 171 -12.60 1.87 1.59
CA ALA A 171 -12.93 1.63 0.18
C ALA A 171 -11.86 2.20 -0.79
N VAL A 172 -11.31 3.39 -0.51
CA VAL A 172 -10.20 3.95 -1.31
C VAL A 172 -8.94 3.09 -1.19
N CYS A 173 -8.54 2.70 0.02
CA CYS A 173 -7.35 1.88 0.27
C CYS A 173 -7.45 0.52 -0.42
N THR A 174 -8.60 -0.15 -0.29
CA THR A 174 -8.87 -1.40 -1.00
C THR A 174 -8.80 -1.19 -2.53
N ALA A 175 -9.36 -0.11 -3.06
CA ALA A 175 -9.31 0.18 -4.50
C ALA A 175 -7.87 0.42 -5.00
N LEU A 176 -7.05 1.13 -4.22
CA LEU A 176 -5.64 1.35 -4.54
C LEU A 176 -4.85 0.03 -4.54
N GLN A 177 -5.10 -0.86 -3.58
CA GLN A 177 -4.45 -2.16 -3.51
C GLN A 177 -4.79 -3.05 -4.70
N LEU A 178 -6.08 -3.13 -5.05
CA LEU A 178 -6.53 -3.85 -6.24
C LEU A 178 -5.91 -3.24 -7.51
N THR A 179 -5.84 -1.91 -7.59
CA THR A 179 -5.16 -1.23 -8.70
C THR A 179 -3.68 -1.64 -8.80
N ASN A 180 -3.00 -1.83 -7.67
CA ASN A 180 -1.64 -2.36 -7.64
C ASN A 180 -1.58 -3.80 -8.16
N PHE A 181 -2.48 -4.70 -7.73
CA PHE A 181 -2.50 -6.07 -8.27
C PHE A 181 -2.69 -6.12 -9.79
N TRP A 182 -3.58 -5.30 -10.33
CA TRP A 182 -3.84 -5.31 -11.77
C TRP A 182 -2.69 -4.72 -12.59
N GLN A 183 -2.04 -3.66 -12.10
CA GLN A 183 -0.90 -3.06 -12.80
C GLN A 183 0.37 -3.92 -12.71
N ASP A 184 0.53 -4.67 -11.61
CA ASP A 184 1.74 -5.42 -11.26
C ASP A 184 1.66 -6.91 -11.63
N LEU A 185 0.56 -7.36 -12.24
CA LEU A 185 0.30 -8.74 -12.64
C LEU A 185 1.52 -9.48 -13.23
N GLY A 186 2.28 -8.85 -14.15
CA GLY A 186 3.46 -9.48 -14.74
C GLY A 186 4.60 -9.73 -13.75
N GLN A 187 4.84 -8.77 -12.84
CA GLN A 187 5.86 -8.89 -11.80
C GLN A 187 5.43 -9.88 -10.71
N ASP A 188 4.16 -9.85 -10.31
CA ASP A 188 3.62 -10.75 -9.29
C ASP A 188 3.62 -12.19 -9.79
N LEU A 189 3.23 -12.42 -11.05
CA LEU A 189 3.30 -13.75 -11.66
C LEU A 189 4.73 -14.28 -11.73
N ALA A 190 5.72 -13.43 -12.00
CA ALA A 190 7.13 -13.82 -11.98
C ALA A 190 7.63 -14.21 -10.57
N ARG A 191 6.94 -13.76 -9.52
CA ARG A 191 7.16 -14.15 -8.12
C ARG A 191 6.27 -15.31 -7.68
N GLY A 192 5.48 -15.89 -8.58
CA GLY A 192 4.57 -17.00 -8.27
C GLY A 192 3.25 -16.58 -7.62
N ARG A 193 2.90 -15.28 -7.65
CA ARG A 193 1.67 -14.74 -7.04
C ARG A 193 0.61 -14.44 -8.09
N LEU A 194 -0.65 -14.68 -7.74
CA LEU A 194 -1.81 -14.37 -8.56
C LEU A 194 -2.99 -13.94 -7.68
N PHE A 195 -3.42 -12.69 -7.83
CA PHE A 195 -4.45 -12.10 -6.98
C PHE A 195 -5.87 -12.14 -7.58
N PHE A 196 -6.05 -12.65 -8.80
CA PHE A 196 -7.39 -12.82 -9.35
C PHE A 196 -8.17 -13.87 -8.55
N PRO A 197 -9.45 -13.62 -8.24
CA PRO A 197 -10.31 -14.65 -7.66
C PRO A 197 -10.42 -15.86 -8.59
N LEU A 198 -10.46 -17.05 -7.99
CA LEU A 198 -10.61 -18.30 -8.75
C LEU A 198 -11.95 -18.35 -9.48
N GLU A 199 -13.01 -17.81 -8.89
CA GLU A 199 -14.32 -17.71 -9.55
C GLU A 199 -14.29 -16.88 -10.84
N ASP A 200 -13.53 -15.78 -10.86
CA ASP A 200 -13.42 -14.92 -12.04
C ASP A 200 -12.51 -15.53 -13.11
N LEU A 201 -11.40 -16.16 -12.71
CA LEU A 201 -10.57 -16.97 -13.61
C LEU A 201 -11.41 -18.04 -14.32
N ASN A 202 -12.27 -18.73 -13.58
CA ASN A 202 -13.19 -19.73 -14.12
C ASN A 202 -14.25 -19.10 -15.03
N HIS A 203 -14.90 -18.01 -14.61
CA HIS A 203 -15.93 -17.32 -15.37
C HIS A 203 -15.43 -16.83 -16.73
N PHE A 204 -14.20 -16.32 -16.79
CA PHE A 204 -13.59 -15.82 -18.02
C PHE A 204 -12.80 -16.88 -18.80
N ALA A 205 -12.79 -18.14 -18.33
CA ALA A 205 -12.05 -19.26 -18.91
C ALA A 205 -10.54 -18.96 -19.09
N VAL A 206 -9.92 -18.42 -18.03
CA VAL A 206 -8.49 -18.10 -17.97
C VAL A 206 -7.78 -19.14 -17.14
N ASP A 207 -6.89 -19.93 -17.78
CA ASP A 207 -6.00 -20.85 -17.07
C ASP A 207 -4.77 -20.08 -16.56
N PRO A 208 -4.51 -20.06 -15.22
CA PRO A 208 -3.32 -19.45 -14.63
C PRO A 208 -1.99 -19.87 -15.28
N LYS A 209 -1.88 -21.12 -15.74
CA LYS A 209 -0.66 -21.66 -16.35
C LYS A 209 -0.41 -21.14 -17.76
N GLU A 210 -1.44 -20.56 -18.37
CA GLU A 210 -1.48 -20.14 -19.76
C GLU A 210 -1.54 -18.61 -19.91
N LEU A 211 -1.52 -17.87 -18.79
CA LEU A 211 -1.64 -16.41 -18.75
C LEU A 211 -0.65 -15.70 -19.67
N THR A 212 0.59 -16.18 -19.75
CA THR A 212 1.65 -15.59 -20.58
C THR A 212 1.57 -15.95 -22.06
N ARG A 213 0.69 -16.87 -22.47
CA ARG A 213 0.52 -17.24 -23.88
C ARG A 213 -0.34 -16.22 -24.63
N PRO A 214 0.00 -15.86 -25.88
CA PRO A 214 -0.84 -14.94 -26.67
C PRO A 214 -2.30 -15.38 -26.86
N SER A 215 -2.58 -16.69 -26.75
CA SER A 215 -3.94 -17.26 -26.81
C SER A 215 -4.84 -16.77 -25.66
N SER A 216 -4.28 -16.44 -24.50
CA SER A 216 -5.05 -15.92 -23.35
C SER A 216 -5.41 -14.44 -23.49
N ARG A 217 -4.85 -13.73 -24.49
CA ARG A 217 -4.95 -12.26 -24.64
C ARG A 217 -6.36 -11.73 -24.54
N ALA A 218 -7.29 -12.32 -25.27
CA ALA A 218 -8.68 -11.86 -25.27
C ALA A 218 -9.38 -12.15 -23.94
N ALA A 219 -9.19 -13.35 -23.38
CA ALA A 219 -9.81 -13.75 -22.12
C ALA A 219 -9.29 -12.92 -20.93
N LEU A 220 -7.97 -12.80 -20.79
CA LEU A 220 -7.36 -12.01 -19.73
C LEU A 220 -7.69 -10.52 -19.83
N SER A 221 -7.77 -9.96 -21.04
CA SER A 221 -8.15 -8.54 -21.19
C SER A 221 -9.62 -8.29 -20.77
N ARG A 222 -10.52 -9.27 -20.98
CA ARG A 222 -11.90 -9.18 -20.47
C ARG A 222 -11.97 -9.33 -18.96
N LEU A 223 -11.20 -10.27 -18.38
CA LEU A 223 -11.07 -10.42 -16.94
C LEU A 223 -10.53 -9.13 -16.29
N LEU A 224 -9.42 -8.58 -16.80
CA LEU A 224 -8.88 -7.30 -16.32
C LEU A 224 -9.90 -6.15 -16.42
N THR A 225 -10.69 -6.11 -17.49
CA THR A 225 -11.77 -5.12 -17.65
C THR A 225 -12.85 -5.29 -16.58
N HIS A 226 -13.20 -6.54 -16.24
CA HIS A 226 -14.14 -6.86 -15.16
C HIS A 226 -13.61 -6.36 -13.80
N GLU A 227 -12.39 -6.76 -13.44
CA GLU A 227 -11.79 -6.34 -12.16
C GLU A 227 -11.58 -4.83 -12.06
N CYS A 228 -11.19 -4.18 -13.16
CA CYS A 228 -11.06 -2.73 -13.20
C CYS A 228 -12.41 -2.03 -12.99
N ARG A 229 -13.53 -2.63 -13.41
CA ARG A 229 -14.87 -2.08 -13.13
C ARG A 229 -15.22 -2.18 -11.65
N ALA A 230 -15.08 -3.37 -11.05
CA ALA A 230 -15.32 -3.56 -9.61
C ALA A 230 -14.43 -2.64 -8.75
N THR A 231 -13.18 -2.44 -9.16
CA THR A 231 -12.22 -1.53 -8.51
C THR A 231 -12.64 -0.06 -8.64
N ARG A 232 -13.18 0.37 -9.80
CA ARG A 232 -13.73 1.73 -9.97
C ARG A 232 -14.92 1.99 -9.06
N ASP A 233 -15.77 0.99 -8.83
CA ASP A 233 -16.92 1.13 -7.91
C ASP A 233 -16.47 1.34 -6.47
N LEU A 234 -15.34 0.73 -6.04
CA LEU A 234 -14.73 1.01 -4.74
C LEU A 234 -14.22 2.45 -4.62
N PHE A 235 -13.54 2.97 -5.65
CA PHE A 235 -13.15 4.39 -5.67
C PHE A 235 -14.38 5.31 -5.56
N ALA A 236 -15.47 5.00 -6.27
CA ALA A 236 -16.70 5.79 -6.19
C ALA A 236 -17.32 5.74 -4.78
N ARG A 237 -17.36 4.56 -4.14
CA ARG A 237 -17.80 4.41 -2.75
C ARG A 237 -16.91 5.17 -1.76
N GLY A 238 -15.62 5.25 -2.05
CA GLY A 238 -14.64 5.92 -1.19
C GLY A 238 -14.54 7.44 -1.40
N ALA A 239 -14.98 7.97 -2.54
CA ALA A 239 -14.91 9.39 -2.88
C ALA A 239 -15.43 10.37 -1.79
N PRO A 240 -16.49 10.06 -1.01
CA PRO A 240 -16.97 10.94 0.06
C PRO A 240 -15.93 11.31 1.13
N VAL A 241 -14.87 10.50 1.33
CA VAL A 241 -13.79 10.77 2.31
C VAL A 241 -13.12 12.13 2.09
N VAL A 242 -13.10 12.62 0.84
CA VAL A 242 -12.52 13.92 0.47
C VAL A 242 -13.26 15.07 1.13
N ARG A 243 -14.57 14.94 1.38
CA ARG A 243 -15.39 15.98 2.01
C ARG A 243 -15.42 15.86 3.53
N ALA A 244 -15.07 14.69 4.06
CA ALA A 244 -15.03 14.40 5.49
C ALA A 244 -13.66 14.71 6.14
N THR A 245 -12.73 15.32 5.40
CA THR A 245 -11.33 15.52 5.83
C THR A 245 -10.90 16.99 5.73
N PRO A 246 -9.93 17.46 6.54
CA PRO A 246 -9.41 18.83 6.47
C PRO A 246 -8.87 19.17 5.08
N LEU A 247 -8.90 20.47 4.71
CA LEU A 247 -8.60 20.94 3.35
C LEU A 247 -7.32 20.35 2.75
N LEU A 248 -6.22 20.36 3.49
CA LEU A 248 -4.92 19.87 3.00
C LEU A 248 -4.93 18.35 2.76
N LEU A 249 -5.56 17.58 3.65
CA LEU A 249 -5.76 16.15 3.47
C LEU A 249 -6.72 15.88 2.30
N SER A 250 -7.78 16.66 2.17
CA SER A 250 -8.73 16.58 1.05
C SER A 250 -8.06 16.77 -0.31
N ILE A 251 -7.11 17.71 -0.44
CA ILE A 251 -6.30 17.89 -1.66
C ILE A 251 -5.44 16.65 -1.91
N HIS A 252 -4.77 16.14 -0.87
CA HIS A 252 -3.97 14.92 -0.96
C HIS A 252 -4.81 13.71 -1.42
N LEU A 253 -5.97 13.48 -0.79
CA LEU A 253 -6.87 12.36 -1.12
C LEU A 253 -7.44 12.46 -2.54
N ARG A 254 -7.79 13.67 -3.01
CA ARG A 254 -8.18 13.88 -4.41
C ARG A 254 -7.08 13.48 -5.38
N ALA A 255 -5.84 13.90 -5.11
CA ALA A 255 -4.70 13.54 -5.95
C ALA A 255 -4.46 12.01 -5.94
N THR A 256 -4.57 11.38 -4.77
CA THR A 256 -4.43 9.93 -4.58
C THR A 256 -5.49 9.14 -5.36
N ILE A 257 -6.78 9.48 -5.20
CA ILE A 257 -7.89 8.83 -5.91
C ILE A 257 -7.75 9.02 -7.42
N ALA A 258 -7.46 10.25 -7.89
CA ALA A 258 -7.28 10.53 -9.31
C ALA A 258 -6.05 9.80 -9.91
N GLY A 259 -4.96 9.67 -9.14
CA GLY A 259 -3.80 8.87 -9.49
C GLY A 259 -4.14 7.39 -9.68
N GLY A 260 -4.81 6.79 -8.69
CA GLY A 260 -5.30 5.42 -8.75
C GLY A 260 -6.21 5.17 -9.96
N LEU A 261 -7.22 6.02 -10.17
CA LEU A 261 -8.12 5.92 -11.32
C LEU A 261 -7.40 6.11 -12.67
N ALA A 262 -6.37 6.95 -12.74
CA ALA A 262 -5.59 7.13 -13.96
C ALA A 262 -4.73 5.90 -14.28
N ILE A 263 -4.12 5.28 -13.27
CA ILE A 263 -3.41 4.01 -13.41
C ILE A 263 -4.37 2.90 -13.81
N LEU A 264 -5.49 2.76 -13.12
CA LEU A 264 -6.50 1.73 -13.41
C LEU A 264 -6.99 1.81 -14.86
N ARG A 265 -7.25 3.03 -15.37
CA ARG A 265 -7.57 3.26 -16.79
C ARG A 265 -6.40 2.91 -17.72
N ALA A 266 -5.16 3.12 -17.31
CA ALA A 266 -4.00 2.71 -18.10
C ALA A 266 -3.85 1.19 -18.13
N THR A 267 -4.04 0.51 -17.00
CA THR A 267 -4.07 -0.94 -16.86
C THR A 267 -5.13 -1.56 -17.76
N GLU A 268 -6.37 -1.08 -17.70
CA GLU A 268 -7.48 -1.57 -18.54
C GLU A 268 -7.18 -1.40 -20.04
N ARG A 269 -6.63 -0.24 -20.45
CA ARG A 269 -6.23 0.00 -21.85
C ARG A 269 -5.09 -0.89 -22.32
N LEU A 270 -4.18 -1.27 -21.42
CA LEU A 270 -3.11 -2.22 -21.74
C LEU A 270 -3.66 -3.63 -21.92
N GLY A 271 -4.70 -3.99 -21.16
CA GLY A 271 -5.25 -5.35 -21.12
C GLY A 271 -4.15 -6.36 -20.84
N TRP A 272 -4.12 -7.46 -21.57
CA TRP A 272 -3.11 -8.51 -21.45
C TRP A 272 -1.64 -8.02 -21.45
N ARG A 273 -1.34 -6.87 -22.08
CA ARG A 273 0.04 -6.33 -22.13
C ARG A 273 0.58 -5.86 -20.79
N VAL A 274 -0.24 -5.83 -19.72
CA VAL A 274 0.26 -5.61 -18.34
C VAL A 274 1.24 -6.69 -17.89
N LEU A 275 1.18 -7.89 -18.49
CA LEU A 275 2.17 -8.96 -18.29
C LEU A 275 3.55 -8.58 -18.85
N GLU A 276 3.59 -7.77 -19.91
CA GLU A 276 4.84 -7.37 -20.58
C GLU A 276 5.40 -6.06 -20.01
N ARG A 277 4.51 -5.14 -19.63
CA ARG A 277 4.88 -3.82 -19.17
C ARG A 277 3.92 -3.29 -18.13
N ARG A 278 4.50 -2.80 -17.04
CA ARG A 278 3.77 -2.07 -16.01
C ARG A 278 3.28 -0.70 -16.53
N PRO A 279 2.01 -0.33 -16.41
CA PRO A 279 1.56 1.02 -16.71
C PRO A 279 2.18 2.03 -15.73
N LYS A 280 2.52 3.21 -16.24
CA LYS A 280 3.06 4.32 -15.44
C LYS A 280 2.41 5.63 -15.90
N LEU A 281 2.17 6.54 -14.96
CA LEU A 281 1.75 7.90 -15.29
C LEU A 281 2.97 8.71 -15.76
N SER A 282 2.81 9.42 -16.88
CA SER A 282 3.80 10.38 -17.36
C SER A 282 3.88 11.61 -16.45
N GLY A 283 4.99 12.35 -16.48
CA GLY A 283 5.15 13.60 -15.74
C GLY A 283 3.99 14.59 -15.96
N PRO A 284 3.59 14.87 -17.22
CA PRO A 284 2.45 15.73 -17.51
C PRO A 284 1.12 15.22 -16.94
N ALA A 285 0.88 13.90 -16.97
CA ALA A 285 -0.34 13.32 -16.39
C ALA A 285 -0.38 13.53 -14.87
N ARG A 286 0.74 13.32 -14.17
CA ARG A 286 0.85 13.58 -12.73
C ARG A 286 0.65 15.06 -12.39
N ALA A 287 1.24 15.96 -13.18
CA ALA A 287 1.08 17.40 -13.00
C ALA A 287 -0.40 17.83 -13.19
N GLY A 288 -1.07 17.31 -14.22
CA GLY A 288 -2.48 17.57 -14.46
C GLY A 288 -3.39 17.08 -13.32
N ILE A 289 -3.09 15.90 -12.74
CA ILE A 289 -3.79 15.38 -11.56
C ILE A 289 -3.58 16.31 -10.36
N ALA A 290 -2.34 16.71 -10.08
CA ALA A 290 -2.03 17.60 -8.97
C ALA A 290 -2.75 18.96 -9.11
N ILE A 291 -2.80 19.53 -10.31
CA ILE A 291 -3.51 20.78 -10.58
C ILE A 291 -5.01 20.62 -10.33
N ARG A 292 -5.65 19.57 -10.86
CA ARG A 292 -7.09 19.32 -10.66
C ARG A 292 -7.45 19.12 -9.19
N ALA A 293 -6.60 18.38 -8.47
CA ALA A 293 -6.74 18.17 -7.03
C ALA A 293 -6.65 19.49 -6.24
N LEU A 294 -5.80 20.44 -6.66
CA LEU A 294 -5.72 21.76 -6.02
C LEU A 294 -6.98 22.60 -6.25
N ILE A 295 -7.53 22.61 -7.46
CA ILE A 295 -8.65 23.50 -7.84
C ILE A 295 -10.05 22.95 -7.58
N GLY A 296 -10.20 21.72 -7.06
CA GLY A 296 -11.54 21.17 -6.77
C GLY A 296 -12.30 20.66 -7.97
N LEU A 297 -11.63 20.40 -9.09
CA LEU A 297 -12.26 19.70 -10.20
C LEU A 297 -12.18 18.20 -9.95
N ASP A 298 -13.33 17.61 -9.62
CA ASP A 298 -13.50 16.15 -9.60
C ASP A 298 -13.12 15.61 -11.00
N GLY A 299 -12.29 14.57 -11.01
CA GLY A 299 -11.69 13.99 -12.23
C GLY A 299 -12.49 12.86 -12.85
#